data_AF-A0A3R5WJ53-F1
#
_entry.id   AF-A0A3R5WJ53-F1
#
_cell.length_a   1.000
_cell.length_b   1.000
_cell.length_c   1.000
_cell.angle_alpha   90.00
_cell.angle_beta   90.00
_cell.angle_gamma   90.00
#
_symmetry.space_group_name_H-M   'P 1'
#
loop_
_entity.id
_entity.type
_entity.pdbx_description
1 polymer ?
#
loop_
_entity_poly.entity_id
_entity_poly.type
_entity_poly.pdbx_seq_one_letter_code
_entity_poly.pdbx_strand_id
1 'polypeptide(L)'
;MRYSFTEKTSHRQQETAYMLYMIIGSYFHRCSCRSKALEENLFLYYKELQEKKQVEKERQIIKVSEGVLKDNIVDLAEMNAEAVISKVNDLYILSFYTGFERVVVTVDEKGCYEISLGRDELAA
;
A
#
# COMPACT_ATOMS: atom_id res chain seq x y z
N MET A 1 23.08 30.51 -7.77
CA MET A 1 22.14 29.42 -7.43
C MET A 1 22.29 28.33 -8.48
N ARG A 2 22.82 27.16 -8.10
CA ARG A 2 22.86 25.99 -8.99
C ARG A 2 21.48 25.35 -8.96
N TYR A 3 20.69 25.53 -10.02
CA TYR A 3 19.53 24.70 -10.27
C TYR A 3 20.03 23.29 -10.63
N SER A 4 20.07 22.38 -9.66
CA SER A 4 20.08 20.97 -9.98
C SER A 4 18.65 20.58 -10.30
N PHE A 5 18.33 20.53 -11.60
CA PHE A 5 17.24 19.68 -12.05
C PHE A 5 17.68 18.24 -11.76
N THR A 6 17.45 17.79 -10.53
CA THR A 6 17.51 16.38 -10.20
C THR A 6 16.47 15.74 -11.09
N GLU A 7 16.93 14.94 -12.06
CA GLU A 7 16.08 14.11 -12.91
C GLU A 7 14.91 13.57 -12.09
N LYS A 8 13.71 13.64 -12.67
CA LYS A 8 12.46 13.09 -12.13
C LYS A 8 12.76 11.75 -11.44
N THR A 9 13.01 11.77 -10.13
CA THR A 9 13.03 10.57 -9.31
C THR A 9 11.64 10.01 -9.51
N SER A 10 11.54 8.93 -10.26
CA SER A 10 10.27 8.36 -10.65
C SER A 10 9.49 8.12 -9.36
N HIS A 11 8.39 8.85 -9.15
CA HIS A 11 7.54 8.72 -7.96
C HIS A 11 6.83 7.36 -7.88
N ARG A 12 7.24 6.40 -8.73
CA ARG A 12 6.74 5.04 -8.84
C ARG A 12 6.56 4.37 -7.50
N GLN A 13 7.52 4.53 -6.60
CA GLN A 13 7.42 3.94 -5.27
C GLN A 13 6.22 4.52 -4.49
N GLN A 14 6.10 5.86 -4.41
CA GLN A 14 5.02 6.53 -3.69
C GLN A 14 3.66 6.25 -4.32
N GLU A 15 3.59 6.33 -5.65
CA GLU A 15 2.41 5.99 -6.45
C GLU A 15 1.92 4.57 -6.13
N THR A 16 2.82 3.59 -6.21
CA THR A 16 2.50 2.18 -5.96
C THR A 16 2.14 1.95 -4.49
N ALA A 17 2.84 2.58 -3.54
CA ALA A 17 2.52 2.48 -2.12
C ALA A 17 1.12 3.01 -1.81
N TYR A 18 0.72 4.14 -2.41
CA TYR A 18 -0.65 4.65 -2.24
C TYR A 18 -1.70 3.72 -2.83
N MET A 19 -1.49 3.24 -4.06
CA MET A 19 -2.42 2.31 -4.72
C MET A 19 -2.58 1.01 -3.92
N LEU A 20 -1.49 0.46 -3.40
CA LEU A 20 -1.52 -0.72 -2.54
C LEU A 20 -2.25 -0.43 -1.23
N TYR A 21 -2.01 0.74 -0.61
CA TYR A 21 -2.74 1.16 0.58
C TYR A 21 -4.26 1.17 0.33
N MET A 22 -4.70 1.78 -0.76
CA MET A 22 -6.11 1.90 -1.12
C MET A 22 -6.74 0.55 -1.49
N ILE A 23 -6.08 -0.25 -2.33
CA ILE A 23 -6.61 -1.52 -2.83
C ILE A 23 -6.64 -2.57 -1.72
N ILE A 24 -5.57 -2.73 -0.96
CA ILE A 24 -5.57 -3.69 0.16
C ILE A 24 -6.51 -3.21 1.26
N GLY A 25 -6.54 -1.90 1.52
CA GLY A 25 -7.46 -1.30 2.49
C GLY A 25 -8.94 -1.53 2.16
N SER A 26 -9.30 -1.66 0.88
CA SER A 26 -10.69 -1.89 0.46
C SER A 26 -11.15 -3.35 0.60
N TYR A 27 -10.25 -4.29 0.86
CA TYR A 27 -10.62 -5.68 1.16
C TYR A 27 -11.17 -5.87 2.56
N PHE A 28 -11.02 -4.88 3.44
CA PHE A 28 -11.52 -4.94 4.81
C PHE A 28 -12.90 -4.30 4.93
N HIS A 29 -13.68 -4.72 5.94
CA HIS A 29 -14.97 -4.08 6.25
C HIS A 29 -14.82 -2.57 6.47
N ARG A 30 -13.80 -2.21 7.26
CA ARG A 30 -13.41 -0.82 7.51
C ARG A 30 -11.91 -0.77 7.72
N CYS A 31 -11.24 0.12 6.99
CA CYS A 31 -9.81 0.38 7.17
C CYS A 31 -9.60 1.82 7.66
N SER A 32 -8.85 2.01 8.74
CA SER A 32 -8.43 3.33 9.21
C SER A 32 -6.92 3.47 9.22
N CYS A 33 -6.40 4.55 8.64
CA CYS A 33 -4.97 4.83 8.63
C CYS A 33 -4.53 5.64 9.87
N ARG A 34 -3.54 5.13 10.61
CA ARG A 34 -2.86 5.88 11.68
C ARG A 34 -1.88 6.91 11.12
N SER A 35 -1.25 6.61 9.99
CA SER A 35 -0.18 7.43 9.40
C SER A 35 -0.73 8.49 8.45
N LYS A 36 -1.70 9.31 8.90
CA LYS A 36 -2.44 10.26 8.04
C LYS A 36 -1.54 11.21 7.23
N ALA A 37 -0.51 11.79 7.86
CA ALA A 37 0.39 12.71 7.15
C ALA A 37 1.17 12.03 6.00
N LEU A 38 1.53 10.75 6.16
CA LEU A 38 2.18 9.98 5.09
C LEU A 38 1.18 9.57 4.02
N GLU A 39 -0.02 9.18 4.42
CA GLU A 39 -1.11 8.84 3.50
C GLU A 39 -1.48 10.02 2.60
N GLU A 40 -1.69 11.22 3.16
CA GLU A 40 -1.95 12.45 2.41
C GLU A 40 -0.80 12.80 1.46
N ASN A 41 0.46 12.62 1.87
CA ASN A 41 1.61 12.87 1.02
C ASN A 41 1.66 11.88 -0.16
N LEU A 42 1.44 10.59 0.10
CA LEU A 42 1.38 9.54 -0.92
C LEU A 42 0.23 9.78 -1.92
N PHE A 43 -0.91 10.27 -1.43
CA PHE A 43 -2.06 10.62 -2.26
C PHE A 43 -1.73 11.68 -3.31
N LEU A 44 -0.88 12.66 -3.01
CA LEU A 44 -0.49 13.70 -3.97
C LEU A 44 0.19 13.09 -5.20
N TYR A 45 1.12 12.15 -5.00
CA TYR A 45 1.79 11.47 -6.11
C TYR A 45 0.82 10.62 -6.92
N TYR A 46 -0.11 9.94 -6.24
CA TYR A 46 -1.18 9.20 -6.93
C TYR A 46 -2.00 10.13 -7.83
N LYS A 47 -2.43 11.28 -7.32
CA LYS A 47 -3.28 12.25 -8.03
C LYS A 47 -2.60 12.85 -9.26
N GLU A 48 -1.27 12.94 -9.28
CA GLU A 48 -0.50 13.47 -10.40
C GLU A 48 -0.33 12.48 -11.58
N LEU A 49 -0.66 11.19 -11.39
CA LEU A 49 -0.63 10.23 -12.49
C LEU A 49 -1.71 10.52 -13.54
N GLN A 50 -1.36 10.23 -14.78
CA GLN A 50 -2.34 10.16 -15.86
C GLN A 50 -3.32 8.99 -15.63
N GLU A 51 -4.62 9.25 -15.77
CA GLU A 51 -5.72 8.29 -15.54
C GLU A 51 -5.48 6.92 -16.18
N LYS A 52 -5.07 6.88 -17.46
CA LYS A 52 -4.79 5.61 -18.15
C LYS A 52 -3.73 4.76 -17.45
N LYS A 53 -2.68 5.39 -16.90
CA LYS A 53 -1.62 4.71 -16.15
C LYS A 53 -2.09 4.29 -14.76
N GLN A 54 -2.94 5.07 -14.11
CA GLN A 54 -3.55 4.69 -12.83
C GLN A 54 -4.35 3.40 -12.99
N VAL A 55 -5.29 3.38 -13.94
CA VAL A 55 -6.16 2.22 -14.19
C VAL A 55 -5.35 0.96 -14.54
N GLU A 56 -4.31 1.08 -15.35
CA GLU A 56 -3.46 -0.05 -15.72
C GLU A 56 -2.70 -0.62 -14.50
N LYS A 57 -2.10 0.27 -13.69
CA LYS A 57 -1.39 -0.13 -12.46
C LYS A 57 -2.34 -0.74 -11.43
N GLU A 58 -3.50 -0.13 -11.20
CA GLU A 58 -4.50 -0.63 -10.25
C GLU A 58 -4.99 -2.02 -10.64
N ARG A 59 -5.29 -2.25 -11.92
CA ARG A 59 -5.66 -3.59 -12.41
C ARG A 59 -4.57 -4.63 -12.18
N GLN A 60 -3.31 -4.27 -12.39
CA GLN A 60 -2.20 -5.16 -12.12
C GLN A 60 -2.10 -5.47 -10.63
N ILE A 61 -2.22 -4.46 -9.76
CA ILE A 61 -2.18 -4.62 -8.31
C ILE A 61 -3.34 -5.51 -7.84
N ILE A 62 -4.58 -5.23 -8.23
CA ILE A 62 -5.75 -6.05 -7.88
C ILE A 62 -5.50 -7.51 -8.26
N LYS A 63 -5.04 -7.79 -9.49
CA LYS A 63 -4.77 -9.15 -9.94
C LYS A 63 -3.73 -9.88 -9.09
N VAL A 64 -2.65 -9.20 -8.70
CA VAL A 64 -1.60 -9.80 -7.87
C VAL A 64 -2.10 -9.98 -6.44
N SER A 65 -2.74 -8.96 -5.86
CA SER A 65 -3.28 -8.98 -4.50
C SER A 65 -4.34 -10.06 -4.33
N GLU A 66 -5.28 -10.18 -5.26
CA GLU A 66 -6.27 -11.26 -5.27
C GLU A 66 -5.63 -12.63 -5.43
N GLY A 67 -4.55 -12.75 -6.21
CA GLY A 67 -3.80 -14.00 -6.34
C GLY A 67 -3.14 -14.46 -5.03
N VAL A 68 -2.67 -13.50 -4.21
CA VAL A 68 -2.00 -13.78 -2.94
C VAL A 68 -3.00 -13.96 -1.79
N LEU A 69 -4.04 -13.13 -1.74
CA LEU A 69 -4.98 -13.08 -0.61
C LEU A 69 -6.27 -13.88 -0.84
N LYS A 70 -6.43 -14.51 -2.01
CA LYS A 70 -7.67 -15.15 -2.49
C LYS A 70 -8.46 -15.88 -1.42
N ASP A 71 -7.78 -16.77 -0.69
CA ASP A 71 -8.41 -17.69 0.24
C ASP A 71 -8.88 -17.01 1.53
N ASN A 72 -8.41 -15.78 1.79
CA ASN A 72 -8.70 -15.02 3.00
C ASN A 72 -9.56 -13.76 2.72
N ILE A 73 -9.82 -13.40 1.45
CA ILE A 73 -10.57 -12.17 1.11
C ILE A 73 -11.95 -12.12 1.80
N VAL A 74 -12.64 -13.26 1.88
CA VAL A 74 -13.95 -13.34 2.52
C VAL A 74 -13.84 -13.01 4.00
N ASP A 75 -12.84 -13.55 4.69
CA ASP A 75 -12.62 -13.32 6.11
C ASP A 75 -12.16 -11.88 6.36
N LEU A 76 -11.24 -11.36 5.54
CA LEU A 76 -10.77 -9.97 5.62
C LEU A 76 -11.93 -8.98 5.48
N ALA A 77 -12.91 -9.26 4.61
CA ALA A 77 -14.08 -8.42 4.37
C ALA A 77 -15.03 -8.29 5.57
N GLU A 78 -14.92 -9.18 6.57
CA GLU A 78 -15.65 -9.09 7.83
C GLU A 78 -14.85 -8.37 8.93
N MET A 79 -13.55 -8.14 8.71
CA MET A 79 -12.64 -7.56 9.70
C MET A 79 -12.49 -6.05 9.54
N ASN A 80 -12.31 -5.37 10.68
CA ASN A 80 -11.80 -4.01 10.71
C ASN A 80 -10.27 -4.06 10.69
N ALA A 81 -9.64 -3.15 9.95
CA ALA A 81 -8.20 -3.04 9.87
C ALA A 81 -7.70 -1.65 10.26
N GLU A 82 -6.55 -1.63 10.90
CA GLU A 82 -5.77 -0.43 11.14
C GLU A 82 -4.52 -0.43 10.27
N ALA A 83 -4.44 0.52 9.34
CA ALA A 83 -3.30 0.67 8.46
C ALA A 83 -2.22 1.57 9.08
N VAL A 84 -0.99 1.09 9.07
CA VAL A 84 0.20 1.85 9.44
C VAL A 84 1.13 1.89 8.23
N ILE A 85 1.46 3.11 7.81
CA ILE A 85 2.41 3.39 6.74
C ILE A 85 3.70 3.86 7.40
N SER A 86 4.82 3.25 7.02
CA SER A 86 6.15 3.65 7.49
C SER A 86 7.15 3.60 6.33
N LYS A 87 8.25 4.34 6.46
CA LYS A 87 9.38 4.29 5.54
C LYS A 87 10.62 3.83 6.31
N VAL A 88 11.20 2.69 5.93
CA VAL A 88 12.34 2.07 6.60
C VAL A 88 13.35 1.64 5.54
N ASN A 89 14.62 2.05 5.66
CA ASN A 89 15.69 1.73 4.70
C ASN A 89 15.27 2.00 3.24
N ASP A 90 14.64 3.15 3.02
CA ASP A 90 14.08 3.55 1.71
C ASP A 90 12.97 2.68 1.13
N LEU A 91 12.44 1.72 1.88
CA LEU A 91 11.26 0.95 1.54
C LEU A 91 10.02 1.53 2.21
N TYR A 92 8.89 1.55 1.50
CA TYR A 92 7.60 1.74 2.17
C TYR A 92 7.09 0.41 2.69
N ILE A 93 6.66 0.40 3.95
CA ILE A 93 6.03 -0.74 4.59
C ILE A 93 4.61 -0.33 5.00
N LEU A 94 3.63 -1.01 4.42
CA LEU A 94 2.21 -0.88 4.75
C LEU A 94 1.83 -2.10 5.60
N SER A 95 1.34 -1.87 6.81
CA SER A 95 0.86 -2.94 7.68
C SER A 95 -0.61 -2.71 7.99
N PHE A 96 -1.46 -3.70 7.71
CA PHE A 96 -2.87 -3.70 8.02
C PHE A 96 -3.10 -4.70 9.15
N TYR A 97 -3.43 -4.18 10.33
CA TYR A 97 -3.64 -4.98 11.53
C TYR A 97 -5.14 -5.19 11.74
N THR A 98 -5.58 -6.44 11.78
CA THR A 98 -6.98 -6.76 12.12
C THR A 98 -7.16 -7.12 13.60
N GLY A 99 -6.05 -7.25 14.34
CA GLY A 99 -6.02 -7.79 15.71
C GLY A 99 -5.91 -9.31 15.78
N PHE A 100 -6.03 -10.00 14.64
CA PHE A 100 -5.82 -11.45 14.52
C PHE A 100 -4.80 -11.77 13.42
N GLU A 101 -4.95 -11.07 12.30
CA GLU A 101 -4.13 -11.20 11.12
C GLU A 101 -3.45 -9.88 10.80
N ARG A 102 -2.35 -9.99 10.06
CA ARG A 102 -1.57 -8.86 9.59
C ARG A 102 -1.24 -9.05 8.13
N VAL A 103 -1.76 -8.16 7.29
CA VAL A 103 -1.29 -8.03 5.90
C VAL A 103 -0.14 -7.05 5.91
N VAL A 104 1.02 -7.46 5.41
CA VAL A 104 2.20 -6.61 5.24
C VAL A 104 2.52 -6.49 3.77
N VAL A 105 2.72 -5.26 3.33
CA VAL A 105 3.15 -4.94 1.98
C VAL A 105 4.44 -4.13 2.04
N THR A 106 5.45 -4.57 1.33
CA THR A 106 6.72 -3.85 1.20
C THR A 106 6.88 -3.35 -0.22
N VAL A 107 7.25 -2.08 -0.41
CA VAL A 107 7.41 -1.44 -1.73
C VAL A 107 8.80 -0.85 -1.86
N ASP A 108 9.55 -1.30 -2.86
CA ASP A 108 10.90 -0.82 -3.16
C ASP A 108 10.92 0.49 -3.96
N GLU A 109 12.10 1.08 -4.12
CA GLU A 109 12.29 2.33 -4.86
C GLU A 109 11.86 2.27 -6.33
N LYS A 110 11.81 1.07 -6.91
CA LYS A 110 11.37 0.84 -8.30
C LYS A 110 9.86 0.72 -8.41
N GLY A 111 9.15 0.64 -7.28
CA GLY A 111 7.72 0.37 -7.20
C GLY A 111 7.38 -1.11 -7.37
N CYS A 112 8.36 -2.01 -7.23
CA CYS A 112 8.09 -3.44 -7.04
C CYS A 112 7.64 -3.67 -5.61
N TYR A 113 6.76 -4.66 -5.41
CA TYR A 113 6.17 -4.92 -4.11
C TYR A 113 5.99 -6.40 -3.84
N GLU A 114 5.96 -6.72 -2.56
CA GLU A 114 5.67 -8.04 -2.02
C GLU A 114 4.53 -7.92 -1.02
N ILE A 115 3.57 -8.85 -1.09
CA ILE A 115 2.41 -8.92 -0.19
C ILE A 115 2.54 -10.23 0.60
N SER A 116 2.43 -10.14 1.91
CA SER A 116 2.44 -11.29 2.81
C SER A 116 1.31 -11.18 3.81
N LEU A 117 0.63 -12.30 4.08
CA LEU A 117 -0.34 -12.44 5.16
C LEU A 117 0.30 -13.27 6.27
N GLY A 118 0.25 -12.77 7.51
CA GLY A 118 0.73 -13.46 8.70
C GLY A 118 -0.24 -13.30 9.87
N ARG A 119 0.01 -14.05 10.96
CA ARG A 119 -0.70 -13.81 12.23
C ARG A 119 -0.16 -12.55 12.90
N ASP A 120 -1.04 -11.83 13.57
CA ASP A 120 -0.64 -10.69 14.37
C ASP A 120 0.05 -11.17 15.66
N GLU A 121 1.37 -11.03 15.75
CA GLU A 121 2.17 -11.45 16.92
C GLU A 121 1.87 -10.63 18.19
N LEU A 122 1.09 -9.56 18.07
CA LEU A 122 0.61 -8.75 19.21
C LEU A 122 -0.64 -9.32 19.90
N ALA A 123 -1.17 -10.46 19.43
CA ALA A 123 -2.34 -11.13 19.99
C ALA A 123 -2.02 -12.23 21.02
N ALA A 124 -0.79 -12.29 21.55
CA ALA A 124 -0.34 -13.25 22.56
C ALA A 124 -0.25 -12.66 23.97
#